data_AF-A0ABD4TJZ1-F1
#
_entry.id   AF-A0ABD4TJZ1-F1
#
_cell.length_a   1.000
_cell.length_b   1.000
_cell.length_c   1.000
_cell.angle_alpha   90.00
_cell.angle_beta   90.00
_cell.angle_gamma   90.00
#
_symmetry.space_group_name_H-M   'P 1'
#
loop_
_entity.id
_entity.type
_entity.pdbx_description
1 polymer ?
#
loop_
_entity_poly.entity_id
_entity_poly.type
_entity_poly.pdbx_seq_one_letter_code
_entity_poly.pdbx_strand_id
1 'polypeptide(L)'
;MGYATCVYCGRYLSAAGTDPKGSSTAGAERGKKLPVCLDCRRSKRDRPLTLWLRMLKKKDRMRWERIVKYHSRKMGGQITLEVKRVERER
;
A
#
# COMPACT_ATOMS: atom_id res chain seq x y z
N MET A 1 -4.22 -22.20 -6.05
CA MET A 1 -4.27 -21.19 -4.98
C MET A 1 -3.93 -19.83 -5.57
N GLY A 2 -4.83 -18.85 -5.46
CA GLY A 2 -4.51 -17.48 -5.87
C GLY A 2 -3.50 -16.86 -4.91
N TYR A 3 -2.62 -15.99 -5.41
CA TYR A 3 -1.80 -15.13 -4.56
C TYR A 3 -2.17 -13.70 -4.91
N ALA A 4 -2.43 -12.88 -3.90
CA ALA A 4 -2.63 -11.45 -4.08
C ALA A 4 -1.42 -10.70 -3.55
N THR A 5 -1.19 -9.50 -4.04
CA THR A 5 -0.10 -8.65 -3.55
C THR A 5 -0.68 -7.38 -2.99
N CYS A 6 -0.22 -6.96 -1.80
CA CYS A 6 -0.63 -5.70 -1.20
C CYS A 6 -0.38 -4.55 -2.18
N VAL A 7 -1.44 -3.84 -2.55
CA VAL A 7 -1.37 -2.77 -3.57
C VAL A 7 -0.46 -1.61 -3.17
N TYR A 8 -0.23 -1.42 -1.86
CA TYR A 8 0.63 -0.34 -1.35
C TYR A 8 2.09 -0.74 -1.25
N CYS A 9 2.40 -1.90 -0.66
CA CYS A 9 3.78 -2.23 -0.26
C CYS A 9 4.36 -3.47 -0.93
N GLY A 10 3.61 -4.13 -1.80
CA GLY A 10 4.13 -5.26 -2.57
C GLY A 10 4.26 -6.57 -1.78
N ARG A 11 3.82 -6.62 -0.52
CA ARG A 11 3.86 -7.86 0.27
C ARG A 11 2.87 -8.88 -0.28
N TYR A 12 3.33 -10.12 -0.48
CA TYR A 12 2.47 -11.25 -0.84
C TYR A 12 1.41 -11.53 0.23
N LEU A 13 0.20 -11.82 -0.24
CA LEU A 13 -0.97 -12.19 0.54
C LEU A 13 -1.42 -13.58 0.06
N SER A 14 -1.38 -14.56 0.96
CA SER A 14 -1.88 -15.91 0.69
C SER A 14 -3.41 -15.87 0.58
N ALA A 15 -4.01 -16.35 -0.54
CA ALA A 15 -5.46 -16.22 -0.77
C ALA A 15 -6.35 -17.19 0.05
N ALA A 16 -5.85 -17.72 1.16
CA ALA A 16 -6.59 -18.60 2.05
C ALA A 16 -6.49 -18.09 3.48
N GLY A 17 -7.00 -16.90 3.77
CA GLY A 17 -7.19 -16.43 5.15
C GLY A 17 -5.92 -16.36 6.03
N THR A 18 -4.73 -16.53 5.46
CA THR A 18 -3.47 -16.76 6.20
C THR A 18 -2.41 -15.75 5.75
N ASP A 19 -2.74 -14.49 5.97
CA ASP A 19 -1.83 -13.69 6.79
C ASP A 19 -2.09 -14.18 8.23
N PRO A 20 -1.11 -14.52 9.08
CA PRO A 20 -1.39 -14.91 10.48
C PRO A 20 -2.15 -13.84 11.28
N LYS A 21 -2.43 -12.67 10.68
CA LYS A 21 -3.28 -11.62 11.23
C LYS A 21 -4.53 -11.29 10.37
N GLY A 22 -4.84 -12.02 9.29
CA GLY A 22 -6.07 -11.94 8.47
C GLY A 22 -5.98 -11.20 7.12
N SER A 23 -6.37 -11.86 6.03
CA SER A 23 -6.52 -11.25 4.69
C SER A 23 -7.53 -10.09 4.75
N SER A 24 -7.03 -8.87 4.63
CA SER A 24 -7.80 -7.66 4.85
C SER A 24 -7.97 -6.89 3.56
N THR A 25 -9.11 -7.08 2.89
CA THR A 25 -9.53 -6.14 1.85
C THR A 25 -9.68 -4.76 2.50
N ALA A 26 -9.01 -3.74 1.95
CA ALA A 26 -9.13 -2.36 2.45
C ALA A 26 -9.55 -1.44 1.32
N GLY A 27 -10.62 -0.67 1.58
CA GLY A 27 -10.97 0.63 1.02
C GLY A 27 -10.68 0.93 -0.46
N ALA A 28 -11.78 0.97 -1.21
CA ALA A 28 -12.06 1.62 -2.50
C ALA A 28 -11.03 2.59 -3.10
N GLU A 29 -10.45 2.21 -4.24
CA GLU A 29 -10.53 3.08 -5.44
C GLU A 29 -11.91 2.84 -6.06
N ARG A 30 -12.77 3.86 -6.14
CA ARG A 30 -14.09 3.81 -6.83
C ARG A 30 -14.97 2.57 -6.49
N GLY A 31 -15.08 2.20 -5.21
CA GLY A 31 -15.91 1.07 -4.76
C GLY A 31 -15.29 -0.33 -4.91
N LYS A 32 -14.04 -0.47 -5.40
CA LYS A 32 -13.38 -1.78 -5.54
C LYS A 32 -12.55 -2.16 -4.31
N LYS A 33 -12.75 -3.37 -3.79
CA LYS A 33 -11.93 -3.95 -2.70
C LYS A 33 -10.52 -4.25 -3.22
N LEU A 34 -9.51 -3.51 -2.76
CA LEU A 34 -8.11 -3.75 -3.13
C LEU A 34 -7.43 -4.70 -2.13
N PRO A 35 -6.53 -5.58 -2.60
CA PRO A 35 -5.75 -6.45 -1.72
C PRO A 35 -4.73 -5.61 -0.93
N VAL A 36 -4.83 -5.61 0.40
CA VAL A 36 -3.98 -4.81 1.29
C VAL A 36 -3.52 -5.66 2.47
N CYS A 37 -2.25 -5.57 2.87
CA CYS A 37 -1.79 -6.21 4.10
C CYS A 37 -2.32 -5.45 5.34
N LEU A 38 -2.48 -6.14 6.45
CA LEU A 38 -3.05 -5.52 7.67
C LEU A 38 -2.24 -4.36 8.18
N ASP A 39 -0.92 -4.43 8.06
CA ASP A 39 -0.07 -3.32 8.45
C ASP A 39 -0.44 -2.06 7.67
N CYS A 40 -0.64 -2.16 6.35
CA CYS A 40 -1.03 -1.02 5.50
C CYS A 40 -2.46 -0.60 5.77
N ARG A 41 -3.38 -1.54 6.01
CA ARG A 41 -4.75 -1.23 6.41
C ARG A 41 -4.79 -0.45 7.73
N ARG A 42 -4.09 -0.91 8.77
CA ARG A 42 -4.04 -0.27 10.10
C ARG A 42 -3.32 1.08 10.05
N SER A 43 -2.22 1.17 9.30
CA SER A 43 -1.42 2.38 9.20
C SER A 43 -2.13 3.49 8.39
N LYS A 44 -2.78 3.12 7.28
CA LYS A 44 -3.57 4.08 6.49
C LYS A 44 -4.87 4.43 7.21
N ARG A 45 -5.63 3.42 7.66
CA ARG A 45 -6.97 3.58 8.24
C ARG A 45 -7.81 4.54 7.38
N ASP A 46 -8.33 5.60 7.98
CA ASP A 46 -9.17 6.61 7.31
C ASP A 46 -8.37 7.79 6.73
N ARG A 47 -7.03 7.73 6.76
CA ARG A 47 -6.20 8.82 6.26
C ARG A 47 -6.25 8.89 4.73
N PRO A 48 -6.25 10.10 4.16
CA PRO A 48 -6.01 10.30 2.72
C PRO A 48 -4.67 9.67 2.32
N LEU A 49 -4.62 9.09 1.11
CA LEU A 49 -3.45 8.38 0.60
C LEU A 49 -2.18 9.25 0.65
N THR A 50 -2.25 10.48 0.10
CA THR A 50 -1.13 11.42 0.05
C THR A 50 -0.62 11.78 1.45
N LEU A 51 -1.53 12.06 2.39
CA LEU A 51 -1.16 12.38 3.77
C LEU A 51 -0.46 11.20 4.45
N TRP A 52 -1.00 9.99 4.27
CA TRP A 52 -0.41 8.78 4.81
C TRP A 52 0.99 8.51 4.24
N LEU A 53 1.19 8.68 2.92
CA LEU A 53 2.48 8.53 2.27
C LEU A 53 3.52 9.55 2.78
N ARG A 54 3.14 10.83 2.92
CA ARG A 54 4.00 11.87 3.51
C ARG A 54 4.38 11.54 4.96
N MET A 55 3.44 11.01 5.74
CA MET A 55 3.73 10.57 7.11
C MET A 55 4.72 9.40 7.13
N LEU A 56 4.56 8.41 6.26
CA LEU A 56 5.52 7.29 6.16
C LEU A 56 6.90 7.78 5.76
N LYS A 57 7.00 8.67 4.77
CA LYS A 57 8.27 9.28 4.35
C LYS A 57 9.00 9.96 5.52
N LYS A 58 8.27 10.57 6.46
CA LYS A 58 8.85 11.25 7.64
C LYS A 58 9.11 10.33 8.83
N LYS A 59 8.21 9.38 9.14
CA LYS A 59 8.22 8.64 10.42
C LYS A 59 8.62 7.17 10.30
N ASP A 60 8.53 6.56 9.11
CA ASP A 60 8.78 5.13 8.89
C ASP A 60 9.48 4.94 7.54
N ARG A 61 10.76 5.34 7.52
CA ARG A 61 11.58 5.39 6.30
C ARG A 61 11.77 4.02 5.66
N MET A 62 11.97 2.97 6.45
CA MET A 62 12.10 1.59 5.95
C MET A 62 10.86 1.13 5.18
N ARG A 63 9.68 1.45 5.71
CA ARG A 63 8.42 1.10 5.05
C ARG A 63 8.17 1.97 3.82
N TRP A 64 8.49 3.25 3.90
CA TRP A 64 8.45 4.17 2.77
C TRP A 64 9.32 3.66 1.61
N GLU A 65 10.58 3.30 1.86
CA GLU A 65 11.51 2.78 0.84
C GLU A 65 10.99 1.49 0.20
N ARG A 66 10.34 0.60 0.97
CA ARG A 66 9.69 -0.60 0.43
C ARG A 66 8.54 -0.26 -0.53
N ILE A 67 7.70 0.71 -0.17
CA ILE A 67 6.59 1.17 -1.02
C ILE A 67 7.14 1.78 -2.31
N VAL A 68 8.11 2.69 -2.20
CA VAL A 68 8.78 3.30 -3.36
C VAL A 68 9.39 2.23 -4.27
N LYS A 69 10.16 1.29 -3.71
CA LYS A 69 10.78 0.19 -4.47
C LYS A 69 9.73 -0.68 -5.19
N TYR A 70 8.57 -0.91 -4.58
CA TYR A 70 7.48 -1.65 -5.21
C TYR A 70 6.82 -0.89 -6.37
N HIS A 71 6.69 0.44 -6.26
CA HIS A 71 6.06 1.29 -7.26
C HIS A 71 7.03 1.85 -8.31
N SER A 72 8.35 1.78 -8.11
CA SER A 72 9.35 2.34 -9.04
C SER A 72 9.27 1.72 -10.42
N ARG A 73 9.03 0.40 -10.50
CA ARG A 73 8.89 -0.34 -11.76
C ARG A 73 7.48 -0.28 -12.36
N LYS A 74 6.51 0.34 -11.67
CA LYS A 74 5.12 0.44 -12.14
C LYS A 74 4.91 1.75 -12.89
N MET A 75 4.20 1.69 -14.01
CA MET A 75 3.95 2.86 -14.87
C MET A 75 2.59 3.53 -14.63
N GLY A 76 1.65 2.88 -13.94
CA GLY A 76 0.28 3.38 -13.80
C GLY A 76 -0.44 3.01 -12.49
N GLY A 77 -1.67 3.50 -12.37
CA GLY A 77 -2.54 3.38 -11.20
C GLY A 77 -2.44 4.57 -10.25
N GLN A 78 -3.56 4.97 -9.66
CA GLN A 78 -3.65 6.16 -8.79
C GLN A 78 -2.64 6.08 -7.64
N ILE A 79 -2.49 4.90 -7.02
CA ILE A 79 -1.53 4.70 -5.93
C ILE A 79 -0.09 4.92 -6.39
N THR A 80 0.30 4.37 -7.55
CA THR A 80 1.65 4.53 -8.10
C THR A 80 1.96 6.00 -8.39
N LEU A 81 1.01 6.72 -8.98
CA LEU A 81 1.18 8.14 -9.30
C LEU A 81 1.35 8.98 -8.04
N GLU A 82 0.56 8.72 -7.00
CA GLU A 82 0.67 9.41 -5.71
C GLU A 82 1.98 9.08 -4.97
N VAL A 83 2.46 7.83 -5.03
CA VAL A 83 3.77 7.46 -4.47
C VAL A 83 4.90 8.23 -5.16
N LYS A 84 4.92 8.27 -6.50
CA LYS A 84 5.94 9.01 -7.26
C LYS A 84 5.87 10.52 -7.03
N ARG A 85 4.66 11.07 -6.82
CA ARG A 85 4.46 12.47 -6.44
C ARG A 85 5.12 12.76 -5.09
N VAL A 86 4.77 12.01 -4.04
CA VAL A 86 5.32 12.20 -2.68
C VAL A 86 6.82 11.93 -2.61
N GLU A 87 7.33 11.01 -3.43
CA GLU A 87 8.77 10.75 -3.56
C GLU A 87 9.55 12.00 -3.97
N ARG A 88 9.04 12.75 -4.94
CA ARG A 88 9.66 13.97 -5.47
C ARG A 88 9.49 15.22 -4.59
N GLU A 89 8.63 15.18 -3.58
CA GLU A 89 8.48 16.29 -2.63
C GLU A 89 9.76 16.45 -1.80
N ARG A 90 10.24 17.68 -1.57
CA ARG A 90 11.41 17.94 -0.71
C ARG A 90 11.04 17.89 0.77
#